data_AF-A0A0N8PQD5-F1
#
_entry.id   AF-A0A0N8PQD5-F1
#
_cell.length_a   1.000
_cell.length_b   1.000
_cell.length_c   1.000
_cell.angle_alpha   90.00
_cell.angle_beta   90.00
_cell.angle_gamma   90.00
#
_symmetry.space_group_name_H-M   'P 1'
#
loop_
_entity.id
_entity.type
_entity.pdbx_description
1 polymer ?
#
loop_
_entity_poly.entity_id
_entity_poly.type
_entity_poly.pdbx_seq_one_letter_code
_entity_poly.pdbx_strand_id
1 'polypeptide(L)'
;MSFFACFLCAYLLYRCVSPGWLPLALLCGAATFYSYANGQGAMLAVGMLLLVSDLRYHLRQSWRTLVTAALLLVLLATPYIRFRVLHPEAVAYHLQTLDSYWLRPFPLRQKLLLFGQTYLQGISPLYWFPPNDTDLVRHQMKGMGHLSVLALPFVLIGFLVCLRRWRQPEYRAVLAALLAAPFSASLVAIL
;
A
#
# COMPACT_ATOMS: atom_id res chain seq x y z
N MET A 1 0.11 -11.38 -0.08
CA MET A 1 -1.32 -10.99 -0.16
C MET A 1 -2.11 -11.37 1.09
N SER A 2 -1.98 -12.58 1.63
CA SER A 2 -2.75 -13.01 2.82
C SER A 2 -2.56 -12.12 4.06
N PHE A 3 -1.33 -11.71 4.38
CA PHE A 3 -1.07 -10.84 5.54
C PHE A 3 -1.65 -9.42 5.39
N PHE A 4 -1.76 -8.90 4.16
CA PHE A 4 -2.34 -7.58 3.92
C PHE A 4 -3.84 -7.59 4.17
N ALA A 5 -4.53 -8.66 3.75
CA ALA A 5 -5.94 -8.85 4.08
C ALA A 5 -6.15 -9.00 5.60
N CYS A 6 -5.28 -9.76 6.29
CA CYS A 6 -5.31 -9.86 7.75
C CYS A 6 -5.07 -8.50 8.43
N PHE A 7 -4.13 -7.70 7.92
CA PHE A 7 -3.88 -6.33 8.38
C PHE A 7 -5.15 -5.47 8.29
N LEU A 8 -5.79 -5.42 7.11
CA LEU A 8 -7.00 -4.63 6.93
C LEU A 8 -8.14 -5.13 7.82
N CYS A 9 -8.35 -6.45 7.91
CA CYS A 9 -9.36 -7.03 8.79
C CYS A 9 -9.12 -6.65 10.26
N ALA A 10 -7.90 -6.85 10.77
CA ALA A 10 -7.54 -6.49 12.14
C ALA A 10 -7.64 -4.96 12.38
N TYR A 11 -7.30 -4.14 11.39
CA TYR A 11 -7.47 -2.69 11.46
C TYR A 11 -8.94 -2.28 11.57
N LEU A 12 -9.83 -2.92 10.80
CA LEU A 12 -11.27 -2.69 10.89
C LEU A 12 -11.83 -3.11 12.25
N LEU A 13 -11.40 -4.26 12.78
CA LEU A 13 -11.75 -4.70 14.14
C LEU A 13 -11.26 -3.72 15.20
N TYR A 14 -10.05 -3.18 15.03
CA TYR A 14 -9.51 -2.12 15.88
C TYR A 14 -10.38 -0.85 15.84
N ARG A 15 -10.87 -0.51 14.65
CA ARG A 15 -11.57 0.75 14.43
C ARG A 15 -13.06 0.71 14.80
N CYS A 16 -13.68 -0.46 14.70
CA CYS A 16 -15.14 -0.62 14.78
C CYS A 16 -15.59 -1.49 15.96
N VAL A 17 -14.72 -2.33 16.52
CA VAL A 17 -15.10 -3.29 17.57
C VAL A 17 -14.38 -2.99 18.88
N SER A 18 -13.05 -3.13 18.93
CA SER A 18 -12.31 -2.89 20.16
C SER A 18 -10.85 -2.45 19.93
N PRO A 19 -10.28 -1.57 20.78
CA PRO A 19 -8.88 -1.14 20.65
C PRO A 19 -7.84 -2.26 20.76
N GLY A 20 -8.22 -3.43 21.32
CA GLY A 20 -7.35 -4.58 21.54
C GLY A 20 -6.85 -5.27 20.27
N TRP A 21 -7.44 -4.96 19.10
CA TRP A 21 -7.00 -5.51 17.81
C TRP A 21 -5.82 -4.75 17.19
N LEU A 22 -5.44 -3.59 17.74
CA LEU A 22 -4.33 -2.79 17.21
C LEU A 22 -3.00 -3.56 17.12
N PRO A 23 -2.59 -4.35 18.14
CA PRO A 23 -1.37 -5.14 18.05
C PRO A 23 -1.40 -6.16 16.91
N LEU A 24 -2.54 -6.82 16.68
CA LEU A 24 -2.68 -7.76 15.57
C LEU A 24 -2.57 -7.05 14.23
N ALA A 25 -3.20 -5.87 14.08
CA ALA A 25 -3.03 -5.06 12.88
C ALA A 25 -1.55 -4.72 12.66
N LEU A 26 -0.83 -4.25 13.68
CA LEU A 26 0.61 -3.96 13.57
C LEU A 26 1.45 -5.18 13.18
N LEU A 27 1.19 -6.35 13.78
CA LEU A 27 1.88 -7.59 13.45
C LEU A 27 1.63 -8.03 12.00
N CYS A 28 0.38 -8.03 11.54
CA CYS A 28 0.05 -8.37 10.15
C CYS A 28 0.59 -7.34 9.15
N GLY A 29 0.62 -6.06 9.55
CA GLY A 29 1.22 -4.98 8.76
C GLY A 29 2.73 -5.18 8.61
N ALA A 30 3.43 -5.49 9.70
CA ALA A 30 4.85 -5.81 9.66
C ALA A 30 5.12 -7.10 8.85
N ALA A 31 4.32 -8.15 9.01
CA ALA A 31 4.43 -9.35 8.19
C ALA A 31 4.28 -9.03 6.70
N THR A 32 3.36 -8.12 6.34
CA THR A 32 3.23 -7.64 4.96
C THR A 32 4.46 -6.86 4.51
N PHE A 33 4.94 -5.93 5.34
CA PHE A 33 6.13 -5.10 5.07
C PHE A 33 7.38 -5.97 4.82
N TYR A 34 7.57 -7.04 5.60
CA TYR A 34 8.72 -7.94 5.48
C TYR A 34 8.55 -9.05 4.43
N SER A 35 7.34 -9.29 3.92
CA SER A 35 7.09 -10.39 2.98
C SER A 35 7.65 -10.15 1.57
N TYR A 36 7.69 -8.89 1.11
CA TYR A 36 8.14 -8.55 -0.24
C TYR A 36 8.44 -7.05 -0.35
N ALA A 37 9.36 -6.68 -1.25
CA ALA A 37 9.81 -5.30 -1.41
C ALA A 37 8.68 -4.33 -1.81
N ASN A 38 7.80 -4.70 -2.75
CA ASN A 38 6.63 -3.85 -3.07
C ASN A 38 5.67 -3.74 -1.88
N GLY A 39 5.67 -4.72 -0.97
CA GLY A 39 4.91 -4.66 0.28
C GLY A 39 5.35 -3.52 1.19
N GLN A 40 6.63 -3.13 1.19
CA GLN A 40 7.14 -2.06 2.04
C GLN A 40 6.50 -0.71 1.71
N GLY A 41 6.54 -0.31 0.44
CA GLY A 41 5.97 0.97 0.00
C GLY A 41 4.44 1.00 0.12
N ALA A 42 3.76 -0.08 -0.25
CA ALA A 42 2.30 -0.18 -0.13
C ALA A 42 1.86 -0.11 1.35
N MET A 43 2.57 -0.79 2.25
CA MET A 43 2.30 -0.77 3.67
C MET A 43 2.56 0.62 4.28
N LEU A 44 3.65 1.28 3.87
CA LEU A 44 3.91 2.67 4.27
C LEU A 44 2.78 3.60 3.83
N ALA A 45 2.35 3.50 2.57
CA ALA A 45 1.31 4.35 2.01
C ALA A 45 -0.04 4.15 2.72
N VAL A 46 -0.53 2.90 2.86
CA VAL A 46 -1.81 2.65 3.54
C VAL A 46 -1.73 3.00 5.03
N GLY A 47 -0.60 2.71 5.69
CA GLY A 47 -0.38 3.06 7.10
C GLY A 47 -0.48 4.56 7.33
N MET A 48 0.13 5.37 6.46
CA MET A 48 0.05 6.83 6.53
C MET A 48 -1.37 7.35 6.24
N LEU A 49 -2.04 6.82 5.21
CA LEU A 49 -3.41 7.20 4.88
C LEU A 49 -4.37 6.90 6.03
N LEU A 50 -4.24 5.73 6.66
CA LEU A 50 -5.03 5.34 7.83
C LEU A 50 -4.70 6.20 9.05
N LEU A 51 -3.42 6.42 9.34
CA LEU A 51 -2.99 7.26 10.46
C LEU A 51 -3.52 8.69 10.36
N VAL A 52 -3.44 9.31 9.17
CA VAL A 52 -3.92 10.68 8.94
C VAL A 52 -5.45 10.73 8.96
N SER A 53 -6.11 9.79 8.27
CA SER A 53 -7.57 9.81 8.16
C SER A 53 -8.29 9.49 9.48
N ASP A 54 -7.67 8.67 10.35
CA ASP A 54 -8.17 8.30 11.67
C ASP A 54 -7.39 8.93 12.84
N LEU A 55 -6.63 10.00 12.58
CA LEU A 55 -5.76 10.63 13.58
C LEU A 55 -6.49 10.96 14.90
N ARG A 56 -7.68 11.57 14.80
CA ARG A 56 -8.50 11.91 15.96
C ARG A 56 -8.95 10.67 16.76
N TYR A 57 -9.19 9.55 16.09
CA TYR A 57 -9.55 8.30 16.75
C TYR A 57 -8.35 7.67 17.47
N HIS A 58 -7.18 7.68 16.82
CA HIS A 58 -5.94 7.19 17.42
C HIS A 58 -5.59 7.98 18.69
N LEU A 59 -5.66 9.31 18.64
CA LEU A 59 -5.33 10.18 19.78
C LEU A 59 -6.31 10.08 20.96
N ARG A 60 -7.53 9.59 20.74
CA ARG A 60 -8.54 9.37 21.80
C ARG A 60 -8.37 8.04 22.54
N GLN A 61 -7.45 7.17 22.10
CA GLN A 61 -7.23 5.89 22.75
C GLN A 61 -6.57 6.06 24.12
N SER A 62 -6.74 5.05 24.97
CA SER A 62 -6.08 5.03 26.28
C SER A 62 -4.55 5.13 26.12
N TRP A 63 -3.89 5.78 27.08
CA TRP A 63 -2.43 5.86 27.12
C TRP A 63 -1.77 4.48 27.04
N ARG A 64 -2.36 3.47 27.68
CA ARG A 64 -1.88 2.07 27.61
C ARG A 64 -1.86 1.55 26.18
N THR A 65 -2.96 1.74 25.43
CA THR A 65 -3.05 1.33 24.02
C THR A 65 -2.00 2.04 23.16
N LEU A 66 -1.80 3.35 23.37
CA LEU A 66 -0.82 4.15 22.63
C LEU A 66 0.61 3.69 22.91
N VAL A 67 0.97 3.46 24.18
CA VAL A 67 2.30 2.97 24.56
C VAL A 67 2.53 1.57 24.01
N THR A 68 1.56 0.65 24.14
CA THR A 68 1.70 -0.70 23.57
C THR A 68 1.90 -0.66 22.06
N ALA A 69 1.13 0.18 21.34
CA ALA A 69 1.29 0.35 19.90
C ALA A 69 2.65 0.94 19.53
N ALA A 70 3.12 1.96 20.27
CA ALA A 70 4.41 2.60 20.05
C ALA A 70 5.58 1.62 20.30
N LEU A 71 5.56 0.90 21.43
CA LEU A 71 6.58 -0.10 21.75
C LEU A 71 6.61 -1.21 20.71
N LEU A 72 5.44 -1.69 20.28
CA LEU A 72 5.36 -2.72 19.26
C LEU A 72 5.85 -2.21 17.90
N LEU A 73 5.50 -0.98 17.50
CA LEU A 73 6.02 -0.35 16.28
C LEU A 73 7.55 -0.21 16.32
N VAL A 74 8.12 0.22 17.44
CA VAL A 74 9.57 0.31 17.61
C VAL A 74 10.22 -1.06 17.50
N LEU A 75 9.68 -2.06 18.19
CA LEU A 75 10.16 -3.44 18.11
C LEU A 75 10.12 -3.97 16.67
N LEU A 76 9.00 -3.75 15.97
CA LEU A 76 8.82 -4.20 14.59
C LEU A 76 9.68 -3.42 13.60
N ALA A 77 9.97 -2.14 13.83
CA ALA A 77 10.83 -1.34 12.96
C ALA A 77 12.33 -1.61 13.17
N THR A 78 12.72 -2.05 14.37
CA THR A 78 14.12 -2.32 14.76
C THR A 78 14.89 -3.14 13.73
N PRO A 79 14.42 -4.32 13.24
CA PRO A 79 15.18 -5.10 12.27
C PRO A 79 15.38 -4.36 10.94
N TYR A 80 14.40 -3.59 10.48
CA TYR A 80 14.55 -2.79 9.27
C TYR A 80 15.54 -1.65 9.45
N ILE A 81 15.45 -0.91 10.56
CA ILE A 81 16.39 0.18 10.87
C ILE A 81 17.81 -0.36 10.95
N ARG A 82 18.02 -1.47 11.67
CA ARG A 82 19.33 -2.13 11.76
C ARG A 82 19.86 -2.52 10.37
N PHE A 83 19.01 -3.12 9.53
CA PHE A 83 19.38 -3.46 8.15
C PHE A 83 19.80 -2.23 7.34
N ARG A 84 19.05 -1.12 7.45
CA ARG A 84 19.35 0.13 6.75
C ARG A 84 20.65 0.80 7.17
N VAL A 85 21.05 0.64 8.45
CA VAL A 85 22.33 1.13 8.97
C VAL A 85 23.49 0.25 8.50
N LEU A 86 23.31 -1.07 8.50
CA LEU A 86 24.36 -2.03 8.11
C LEU A 86 24.56 -2.12 6.59
N HIS A 87 23.52 -1.82 5.80
CA HIS A 87 23.53 -1.91 4.33
C HIS A 87 22.91 -0.65 3.69
N PRO A 88 23.56 0.52 3.80
CA PRO A 88 23.04 1.78 3.24
C PRO A 88 22.82 1.71 1.72
N GLU A 89 23.62 0.92 1.01
CA GLU A 89 23.57 0.69 -0.44
C GLU A 89 22.38 -0.16 -0.90
N ALA A 90 21.76 -0.94 0.00
CA ALA A 90 20.75 -1.94 -0.37
C ALA A 90 19.56 -1.35 -1.13
N VAL A 91 19.13 -0.13 -0.80
CA VAL A 91 18.03 0.53 -1.53
C VAL A 91 18.45 0.97 -2.92
N ALA A 92 19.65 1.54 -3.05
CA ALA A 92 20.16 1.92 -4.35
C ALA A 92 20.30 0.68 -5.24
N TYR A 93 20.90 -0.39 -4.70
CA TYR A 93 21.00 -1.68 -5.39
C TYR A 93 19.63 -2.22 -5.80
N HIS A 94 18.64 -2.19 -4.90
CA HIS A 94 17.29 -2.65 -5.21
C HIS A 94 16.65 -1.85 -6.35
N LEU A 95 16.74 -0.51 -6.30
CA LEU A 95 16.24 0.35 -7.37
C LEU A 95 16.99 0.13 -8.69
N GLN A 96 18.29 -0.22 -8.65
CA GLN A 96 19.07 -0.60 -9.84
C GLN A 96 18.55 -1.92 -10.44
N THR A 97 18.29 -2.93 -9.61
CA THR A 97 17.75 -4.22 -10.09
C THR A 97 16.38 -4.08 -10.74
N LEU A 98 15.64 -3.04 -10.39
CA LEU A 98 14.32 -2.74 -10.93
C LEU A 98 14.39 -1.76 -12.11
N ASP A 99 15.58 -1.30 -12.51
CA ASP A 99 15.79 -0.24 -13.51
C ASP A 99 14.98 1.03 -13.23
N SER A 100 14.91 1.43 -11.96
CA SER A 100 14.10 2.58 -11.55
C SER A 100 14.62 3.89 -12.13
N TYR A 101 13.72 4.65 -12.75
CA TYR A 101 13.98 6.02 -13.21
C TYR A 101 14.43 6.99 -12.08
N TRP A 102 14.24 6.62 -10.81
CA TRP A 102 14.72 7.42 -9.67
C TRP A 102 16.24 7.51 -9.60
N LEU A 103 16.95 6.54 -10.16
CA LEU A 103 18.42 6.54 -10.22
C LEU A 103 18.95 7.21 -11.49
N ARG A 104 18.08 7.48 -12.47
CA ARG A 104 18.46 8.19 -13.69
C ARG A 104 18.71 9.67 -13.39
N PRO A 105 19.59 10.35 -14.15
CA PRO A 105 19.88 11.76 -13.99
C PRO A 105 18.76 12.67 -14.55
N PHE A 106 17.50 12.32 -14.29
CA PHE A 106 16.35 13.16 -14.65
C PHE A 106 16.12 14.26 -13.61
N PRO A 107 15.65 15.45 -14.03
CA PRO A 107 15.22 16.49 -13.10
C PRO A 107 14.05 16.00 -12.24
N LEU A 108 13.96 16.49 -11.00
CA LEU A 108 12.94 16.07 -10.03
C LEU A 108 11.52 16.17 -10.59
N ARG A 109 11.20 17.23 -11.34
CA ARG A 109 9.91 17.41 -12.01
C ARG A 109 9.55 16.22 -12.90
N GLN A 110 10.51 15.72 -13.67
CA GLN A 110 10.29 14.59 -14.58
C GLN A 110 10.08 13.30 -13.80
N LYS A 111 10.82 13.08 -12.70
CA LYS A 111 10.61 11.94 -11.81
C LYS A 111 9.21 11.95 -11.19
N LEU A 112 8.74 13.10 -10.73
CA LEU A 112 7.39 13.26 -10.17
C LEU A 112 6.30 13.06 -11.23
N LEU A 113 6.53 13.52 -12.46
CA LEU A 113 5.59 13.30 -13.56
C LEU A 113 5.48 11.82 -13.91
N LEU A 114 6.61 11.12 -14.05
CA LEU A 114 6.64 9.67 -14.28
C LEU A 114 5.94 8.92 -13.16
N PHE A 115 6.24 9.26 -11.90
CA PHE A 115 5.55 8.71 -10.73
C PHE A 115 4.03 8.89 -10.85
N GLY A 116 3.57 10.12 -11.11
CA GLY A 116 2.15 10.44 -11.19
C GLY A 116 1.45 9.72 -12.35
N GLN A 117 2.10 9.61 -13.51
CA GLN A 117 1.55 8.90 -14.68
C GLN A 117 1.39 7.40 -14.38
N THR A 118 2.44 6.74 -13.88
CA THR A 118 2.39 5.32 -13.51
C THR A 118 1.38 5.07 -12.39
N TYR A 119 1.30 5.98 -11.42
CA TYR A 119 0.33 5.89 -10.33
C TYR A 119 -1.12 5.96 -10.82
N LEU A 120 -1.43 6.93 -11.69
CA LEU A 120 -2.77 7.07 -12.28
C LEU A 120 -3.13 5.89 -13.18
N GLN A 121 -2.16 5.36 -13.93
CA GLN A 121 -2.33 4.13 -14.70
C GLN A 121 -2.69 2.94 -13.79
N GLY A 122 -1.97 2.77 -12.68
CA GLY A 122 -2.22 1.69 -11.71
C GLY A 122 -3.57 1.77 -10.99
N ILE A 123 -4.27 2.90 -11.03
CA ILE A 123 -5.65 3.05 -10.49
C ILE A 123 -6.69 2.93 -11.61
N SER A 124 -6.31 3.15 -12.86
CA SER A 124 -7.23 3.18 -13.99
C SER A 124 -7.89 1.81 -14.23
N PRO A 125 -9.23 1.72 -14.34
CA PRO A 125 -9.89 0.50 -14.76
C PRO A 125 -9.45 0.02 -16.16
N LEU A 126 -8.97 0.93 -17.01
CA LEU A 126 -8.45 0.60 -18.34
C LEU A 126 -7.14 -0.18 -18.29
N TYR A 127 -6.40 -0.09 -17.18
CA TYR A 127 -5.22 -0.93 -16.95
C TYR A 127 -5.65 -2.33 -16.49
N TRP A 128 -6.64 -2.43 -15.59
CA TRP A 128 -6.97 -3.70 -14.96
C TRP A 128 -7.85 -4.65 -15.80
N PHE A 129 -8.83 -4.15 -16.55
CA PHE A 129 -9.87 -5.02 -17.14
C PHE A 129 -9.66 -5.40 -18.62
N PRO A 130 -9.38 -4.45 -19.53
CA PRO A 130 -9.04 -4.79 -20.91
C PRO A 130 -7.63 -5.39 -21.03
N PRO A 131 -7.36 -6.23 -22.05
CA PRO A 131 -6.00 -6.63 -22.40
C PRO A 131 -5.16 -5.39 -22.78
N ASN A 132 -3.90 -5.36 -22.34
CA ASN A 132 -2.94 -4.31 -22.69
C ASN A 132 -1.51 -4.87 -22.65
N ASP A 133 -0.58 -4.17 -23.30
CA ASP A 133 0.84 -4.57 -23.38
C ASP A 133 1.74 -3.65 -22.54
N THR A 134 1.19 -3.02 -21.50
CA THR A 134 1.93 -1.97 -20.75
C THR A 134 2.90 -2.53 -19.72
N ASP A 135 2.69 -3.77 -19.28
CA ASP A 135 3.51 -4.44 -18.28
C ASP A 135 4.64 -5.30 -18.87
N LEU A 136 5.51 -5.80 -18.01
CA LEU A 136 6.47 -6.82 -18.40
C LEU A 136 5.73 -8.10 -18.80
N VAL A 137 6.20 -8.79 -19.85
CA VAL A 137 5.58 -10.03 -20.37
C VAL A 137 5.32 -11.06 -19.27
N ARG A 138 6.21 -11.17 -18.27
CA ARG A 138 6.07 -12.07 -17.13
C ARG A 138 4.91 -11.74 -16.17
N HIS A 139 4.29 -10.58 -16.28
CA HIS A 139 3.13 -10.14 -15.49
C HIS A 139 1.83 -10.15 -16.30
N GLN A 140 1.88 -10.56 -17.57
CA GLN A 140 0.74 -10.55 -18.47
C GLN A 140 0.29 -11.97 -18.84
N MET A 141 -0.98 -12.10 -19.16
CA MET A 141 -1.52 -13.27 -19.84
C MET A 141 -2.04 -12.84 -21.22
N LYS A 142 -1.57 -13.49 -22.28
CA LYS A 142 -1.84 -13.07 -23.66
C LYS A 142 -3.34 -12.98 -23.93
N GLY A 143 -3.78 -11.80 -24.37
CA GLY A 143 -5.18 -11.53 -24.73
C GLY A 143 -6.13 -11.38 -23.54
N MET A 144 -5.63 -11.25 -22.30
CA MET A 144 -6.45 -11.07 -21.10
C MET A 144 -6.04 -9.82 -20.33
N GLY A 145 -6.98 -9.18 -19.64
CA GLY A 145 -6.69 -8.17 -18.64
C GLY A 145 -6.22 -8.80 -17.31
N HIS A 146 -5.68 -7.98 -16.41
CA HIS A 146 -5.25 -8.42 -15.08
C HIS A 146 -6.42 -8.87 -14.18
N LEU A 147 -7.62 -8.34 -14.43
CA LEU A 147 -8.87 -8.72 -13.77
C LEU A 147 -9.89 -9.13 -14.82
N SER A 148 -10.74 -10.10 -14.47
CA SER A 148 -11.86 -10.50 -15.32
C SER A 148 -12.85 -9.35 -15.49
N VAL A 149 -13.29 -9.11 -16.73
CA VAL A 149 -14.36 -8.14 -17.05
C VAL A 149 -15.66 -8.46 -16.30
N LEU A 150 -15.89 -9.73 -15.92
CA LEU A 150 -17.04 -10.13 -15.10
C LEU A 150 -17.02 -9.49 -13.71
N ALA A 151 -15.84 -9.15 -13.17
CA ALA A 151 -15.71 -8.47 -11.87
C ALA A 151 -15.95 -6.96 -11.96
N LEU A 152 -15.95 -6.36 -13.17
CA LEU A 152 -16.09 -4.93 -13.38
C LEU A 152 -17.35 -4.33 -12.73
N PRO A 153 -18.57 -4.86 -12.93
CA PRO A 153 -19.75 -4.28 -12.29
C PRO A 153 -19.66 -4.30 -10.77
N PHE A 154 -19.11 -5.35 -10.17
CA PHE A 154 -18.94 -5.46 -8.72
C PHE A 154 -17.92 -4.45 -8.18
N VAL A 155 -16.81 -4.27 -8.90
CA VAL A 155 -15.79 -3.27 -8.55
C VAL A 155 -16.35 -1.85 -8.66
N LEU A 156 -17.09 -1.53 -9.72
CA LEU A 156 -17.70 -0.21 -9.90
C LEU A 156 -18.74 0.09 -8.83
N ILE A 157 -19.62 -0.88 -8.52
CA ILE A 157 -20.62 -0.74 -7.45
C ILE A 157 -19.91 -0.57 -6.10
N GLY A 158 -18.96 -1.43 -5.77
CA GLY A 158 -18.19 -1.36 -4.53
C GLY A 158 -17.46 -0.03 -4.36
N PHE A 159 -16.81 0.44 -5.43
CA PHE A 159 -16.15 1.74 -5.45
C PHE A 159 -17.14 2.90 -5.21
N LEU A 160 -18.28 2.91 -5.91
CA LEU A 160 -19.31 3.93 -5.73
C LEU A 160 -19.89 3.93 -4.31
N VAL A 161 -20.12 2.74 -3.73
CA VAL A 161 -20.56 2.62 -2.33
C VAL A 161 -19.49 3.17 -1.39
N CYS A 162 -18.21 2.84 -1.61
CA CYS A 162 -17.12 3.37 -0.80
C CYS A 162 -17.03 4.90 -0.88
N LEU A 163 -17.16 5.47 -2.08
CA LEU A 163 -17.18 6.91 -2.27
C LEU A 163 -18.37 7.58 -1.59
N ARG A 164 -19.57 7.00 -1.69
CA ARG A 164 -20.77 7.55 -1.03
C ARG A 164 -20.67 7.49 0.50
N ARG A 165 -20.02 6.46 1.03
CA ARG A 165 -19.90 6.19 2.48
C ARG A 165 -18.50 6.49 3.03
N TRP A 166 -17.69 7.29 2.34
CA TRP A 166 -16.26 7.51 2.67
C TRP A 166 -16.00 8.07 4.07
N ARG A 167 -17.00 8.66 4.73
CA ARG A 167 -16.91 9.13 6.13
C ARG A 167 -16.98 7.99 7.16
N GLN A 168 -17.50 6.83 6.77
CA GLN A 168 -17.52 5.63 7.60
C GLN A 168 -16.14 4.94 7.49
N PRO A 169 -15.56 4.51 8.62
CA PRO A 169 -14.17 4.05 8.66
C PRO A 169 -13.92 2.81 7.78
N GLU A 170 -14.92 1.94 7.63
CA GLU A 170 -14.77 0.69 6.88
C GLU A 170 -14.51 0.96 5.40
N TYR A 171 -15.30 1.86 4.82
CA TYR A 171 -15.19 2.26 3.41
C TYR A 171 -13.94 3.09 3.16
N ARG A 172 -13.56 3.94 4.12
CA ARG A 172 -12.34 4.73 4.01
C ARG A 172 -11.08 3.87 4.06
N ALA A 173 -11.07 2.82 4.87
CA ALA A 173 -9.95 1.89 4.91
C ALA A 173 -9.77 1.15 3.57
N VAL A 174 -10.87 0.76 2.93
CA VAL A 174 -10.84 0.18 1.57
C VAL A 174 -10.31 1.18 0.55
N LEU A 175 -10.76 2.44 0.59
CA LEU A 175 -10.23 3.50 -0.28
C LEU A 175 -8.75 3.77 -0.03
N ALA A 176 -8.31 3.78 1.22
CA ALA A 176 -6.89 3.93 1.57
C ALA A 176 -6.04 2.78 1.01
N ALA A 177 -6.54 1.55 1.09
CA ALA A 177 -5.88 0.38 0.50
C ALA A 177 -5.79 0.49 -1.03
N LEU A 178 -6.87 0.92 -1.70
CA LEU A 178 -6.89 1.15 -3.15
C LEU A 178 -5.86 2.20 -3.57
N LEU A 179 -5.80 3.34 -2.85
CA LEU A 179 -4.84 4.41 -3.13
C LEU A 179 -3.39 4.01 -2.82
N ALA A 180 -3.17 3.09 -1.87
CA ALA A 180 -1.83 2.61 -1.55
C ALA A 180 -1.30 1.57 -2.56
N ALA A 181 -2.19 0.85 -3.26
CA ALA A 181 -1.84 -0.27 -4.13
C ALA A 181 -0.79 0.04 -5.21
N PRO A 182 -0.89 1.13 -6.00
CA PRO A 182 0.08 1.43 -7.05
C PRO A 182 1.37 2.09 -6.54
N PHE A 183 1.47 2.43 -5.25
CA PHE A 183 2.54 3.29 -4.72
C PHE A 183 3.95 2.73 -5.03
N SER A 184 4.18 1.47 -4.68
CA SER A 184 5.49 0.83 -4.89
C SER A 184 5.80 0.61 -6.37
N ALA A 185 4.80 0.23 -7.17
CA ALA A 185 4.97 0.05 -8.62
C ALA A 185 5.33 1.38 -9.29
N SER A 186 4.80 2.50 -8.79
CA SER A 186 5.09 3.84 -9.33
C SER A 186 6.53 4.30 -9.10
N LEU A 187 7.28 3.65 -8.20
CA LEU A 187 8.72 3.89 -8.02
C LEU A 187 9.55 3.23 -9.12
N VAL A 188 8.95 2.41 -9.97
CA VAL A 188 9.62 1.63 -11.01
C VAL A 188 8.77 1.74 -12.26
N ALA A 189 8.93 2.83 -13.01
CA ALA A 189 8.27 2.94 -14.30
C ALA A 189 8.88 1.90 -15.25
N ILE A 190 8.00 1.19 -15.95
CA ILE A 190 8.38 0.41 -17.13
C ILE A 190 8.59 1.45 -18.23
N LEU A 191 9.85 1.71 -18.57
CA LEU A 191 10.25 2.48 -19.75
C LEU A 191 10.57 1.51 -20.89
#